data_AF-A0A7S2NL27-F1
#
_entry.id   AF-A0A7S2NL27-F1
#
_cell.length_a   1.000
_cell.length_b   1.000
_cell.length_c   1.000
_cell.angle_alpha   90.00
_cell.angle_beta   90.00
_cell.angle_gamma   90.00
#
_symmetry.space_group_name_H-M   'P 1'
#
loop_
_entity.id
_entity.type
_entity.pdbx_description
1 polymer ?
#
loop_
_entity_poly.entity_id
_entity_poly.type
_entity_poly.pdbx_seq_one_letter_code
_entity_poly.pdbx_strand_id
1 'polypeptide(L)'
;GGECSSSISQLFQEPVAAAYFRAFWPRFSLIHEDVGQCGGLVEDMVALGSGTPVPAADELAARRAGAAFAARADADGDGRASEDEIQAIRRAEAGAGELQRTIEELVSFHDVDRDGQVTVREIEDSWAMFATATLRVQRRQRAGEL
;
A
#
# COMPACT_ATOMS: atom_id res chain seq x y z
N GLY A 1 10.12 -7.10 19.84
CA GLY A 1 10.36 -5.84 19.13
C GLY A 1 10.04 -6.09 17.68
N GLY A 2 8.86 -5.66 17.23
CA GLY A 2 8.33 -5.95 15.89
C GLY A 2 7.48 -4.80 15.34
N GLU A 3 7.67 -3.60 15.88
CA GLU A 3 6.99 -2.40 15.38
C GLU A 3 7.97 -1.65 14.49
N CYS A 4 7.48 -1.28 13.31
CA CYS A 4 8.06 -0.34 12.36
C CYS A 4 8.26 1.06 13.00
N SER A 5 9.16 1.13 13.97
CA SER A 5 9.60 2.37 14.59
C SER A 5 10.66 3.02 13.71
N SER A 6 10.20 3.62 12.62
CA SER A 6 10.96 4.75 12.08
C SER A 6 10.76 5.89 13.08
N SER A 7 11.82 6.41 13.70
CA SER A 7 11.72 7.47 14.74
C SER A 7 11.00 8.74 14.28
N ILE A 8 10.70 8.85 12.99
CA ILE A 8 9.90 9.92 12.39
C ILE A 8 8.39 9.68 12.60
N SER A 9 7.89 8.45 12.52
CA SER A 9 6.44 8.16 12.69
C SER A 9 5.96 8.28 14.15
N GLN A 10 6.84 8.18 15.14
CA GLN A 10 6.48 8.33 16.56
C GLN A 10 6.06 9.76 16.96
N LEU A 11 6.31 10.76 16.11
CA LEU A 11 5.89 12.15 16.33
C LEU A 11 4.56 12.50 15.66
N PHE A 12 4.05 11.62 14.80
CA PHE A 12 2.83 11.87 14.04
C PHE A 12 1.68 11.04 14.59
N GLN A 13 0.52 11.67 14.80
CA GLN A 13 -0.71 10.95 15.08
C GLN A 13 -1.12 10.15 13.83
N GLU A 14 -1.60 8.92 14.00
CA GLU A 14 -2.41 8.25 12.97
C GLU A 14 -3.53 9.24 12.57
N PRO A 15 -3.75 9.53 11.28
CA PRO A 15 -3.37 8.78 10.08
C PRO A 15 -2.23 9.38 9.23
N VAL A 16 -1.47 10.36 9.77
CA VAL A 16 -0.39 11.07 9.04
C VAL A 16 0.78 10.14 8.69
N ALA A 17 0.99 9.08 9.49
CA ALA A 17 2.02 8.07 9.23
C ALA A 17 1.78 7.31 7.92
N ALA A 18 0.53 6.99 7.57
CA ALA A 18 0.18 6.24 6.36
C ALA A 18 0.54 7.03 5.08
N ALA A 19 0.10 8.29 5.00
CA ALA A 19 0.43 9.19 3.88
C ALA A 19 1.96 9.41 3.75
N TYR A 20 2.67 9.50 4.88
CA TYR A 20 4.14 9.58 4.90
C TYR A 20 4.79 8.34 4.29
N PHE A 21 4.34 7.14 4.67
CA PHE A 21 4.89 5.90 4.12
C PHE A 21 4.74 5.87 2.60
N ARG A 22 3.55 6.19 2.05
CA ARG A 22 3.36 6.23 0.60
C ARG A 22 4.35 7.15 -0.11
N ALA A 23 4.51 8.38 0.39
CA ALA A 23 5.34 9.40 -0.25
C ALA A 23 6.83 9.01 -0.29
N PHE A 24 7.31 8.31 0.74
CA PHE A 24 8.74 8.01 0.91
C PHE A 24 9.10 6.54 0.65
N TRP A 25 8.12 5.64 0.48
CA TRP A 25 8.35 4.21 0.27
C TRP A 25 9.34 3.87 -0.87
N PRO A 26 9.27 4.51 -2.06
CA PRO A 26 10.23 4.21 -3.13
C PRO A 26 11.69 4.51 -2.76
N ARG A 27 11.91 5.39 -1.79
CA ARG A 27 13.25 5.69 -1.26
C ARG A 27 13.61 4.73 -0.13
N PHE A 28 12.69 4.50 0.81
CA PHE A 28 12.94 3.61 1.95
C PHE A 28 13.21 2.17 1.53
N SER A 29 12.45 1.66 0.56
CA SER A 29 12.66 0.32 -0.01
C SER A 29 14.09 0.10 -0.54
N LEU A 30 14.79 1.17 -0.95
CA LEU A 30 16.15 1.09 -1.48
C LEU A 30 17.26 1.19 -0.41
N ILE A 31 16.93 1.52 0.84
CA ILE A 31 17.94 1.83 1.88
C ILE A 31 18.47 0.56 2.59
N HIS A 32 17.93 -0.63 2.31
CA HIS A 32 18.46 -1.97 2.69
C HIS A 32 18.74 -2.25 4.17
N GLU A 33 18.71 -1.26 5.06
CA GLU A 33 18.32 -1.51 6.44
C GLU A 33 16.87 -1.97 6.36
N ASP A 34 16.64 -3.26 6.60
CA ASP A 34 15.30 -3.76 6.87
C ASP A 34 14.78 -2.93 8.05
N VAL A 35 14.04 -1.87 7.72
CA VAL A 35 13.32 -1.05 8.67
C VAL A 35 12.25 -2.00 9.21
N GLY A 36 12.64 -2.85 10.16
CA GLY A 36 11.87 -3.87 10.86
C GLY A 36 10.68 -4.49 10.13
N GLN A 37 10.85 -5.09 8.95
CA GLN A 37 9.77 -5.81 8.24
C GLN A 37 8.65 -4.90 7.68
N CYS A 38 8.90 -3.60 7.47
CA CYS A 38 7.87 -2.67 6.97
C CYS A 38 7.38 -2.97 5.54
N GLY A 39 8.08 -3.82 4.78
CA GLY A 39 7.64 -4.27 3.45
C GLY A 39 6.24 -4.85 3.45
N GLY A 40 5.98 -5.80 4.34
CA GLY A 40 4.64 -6.41 4.46
C GLY A 40 3.58 -5.42 4.94
N LEU A 41 3.98 -4.42 5.74
CA LEU A 41 3.06 -3.37 6.20
C LEU A 41 2.62 -2.45 5.07
N VAL A 42 3.55 -2.00 4.23
CA VAL A 42 3.19 -1.16 3.09
C VAL A 42 2.46 -1.97 2.02
N GLU A 43 2.84 -3.22 1.81
CA GLU A 43 2.10 -4.13 0.93
C GLU A 43 0.64 -4.27 1.39
N ASP A 44 0.41 -4.49 2.68
CA ASP A 44 -0.93 -4.58 3.24
C ASP A 44 -1.73 -3.29 3.07
N MET A 45 -1.11 -2.12 3.33
CA MET A 45 -1.77 -0.84 3.10
C MET A 45 -2.15 -0.65 1.62
N VAL A 46 -1.26 -0.95 0.69
CA VAL A 46 -1.51 -0.88 -0.77
C VAL A 46 -2.63 -1.84 -1.19
N ALA A 47 -2.67 -3.02 -0.57
CA ALA A 47 -3.71 -4.03 -0.79
C ALA A 47 -4.97 -3.78 0.05
N LEU A 48 -5.18 -2.57 0.59
CA LEU A 48 -6.35 -2.22 1.40
C LEU A 48 -6.61 -3.16 2.58
N GLY A 49 -5.58 -3.75 3.19
CA GLY A 49 -5.75 -4.69 4.30
C GLY A 49 -6.34 -6.04 3.89
N SER A 50 -6.41 -6.33 2.58
CA SER A 50 -7.05 -7.54 2.03
C SER A 50 -6.14 -8.76 2.06
N GLY A 51 -4.84 -8.58 2.31
CA GLY A 51 -3.84 -9.65 2.19
C GLY A 51 -3.58 -10.09 0.74
N THR A 52 -4.11 -9.37 -0.26
CA THR A 52 -3.80 -9.64 -1.67
C THR A 52 -2.32 -9.36 -1.94
N PRO A 53 -1.54 -10.33 -2.41
CA PRO A 53 -0.12 -10.10 -2.68
C PRO A 53 0.07 -9.13 -3.85
N VAL A 54 1.05 -8.23 -3.71
CA VAL A 54 1.37 -7.21 -4.71
C VAL A 54 2.69 -7.59 -5.41
N PRO A 55 2.64 -8.27 -6.57
CA PRO A 55 3.85 -8.77 -7.22
C PRO A 55 4.71 -7.63 -7.76
N ALA A 56 6.03 -7.80 -7.67
CA ALA A 56 6.99 -6.90 -8.30
C ALA A 56 6.80 -6.91 -9.83
N ALA A 57 6.58 -5.73 -10.40
CA ALA A 57 6.21 -5.60 -11.81
C ALA A 57 6.75 -4.30 -12.41
N ASP A 58 6.89 -4.26 -13.74
CA ASP A 58 7.17 -3.01 -14.45
C ASP A 58 5.95 -2.09 -14.45
N GLU A 59 6.13 -0.83 -14.85
CA GLU A 59 5.09 0.20 -14.78
C GLU A 59 3.78 -0.22 -15.46
N LEU A 60 3.87 -0.83 -16.65
CA LEU A 60 2.69 -1.20 -17.43
C LEU A 60 1.94 -2.37 -16.78
N ALA A 61 2.67 -3.42 -16.38
CA ALA A 61 2.08 -4.56 -15.71
C ALA A 61 1.51 -4.17 -14.34
N ALA A 62 2.22 -3.30 -13.60
CA ALA A 62 1.80 -2.81 -12.30
C ALA A 62 0.50 -1.99 -12.39
N ARG A 63 0.39 -1.08 -13.36
CA ARG A 63 -0.85 -0.32 -13.58
C ARG A 63 -2.03 -1.20 -13.97
N ARG A 64 -1.81 -2.23 -14.81
CA ARG A 64 -2.88 -3.18 -15.17
C ARG A 64 -3.35 -4.00 -13.97
N ALA A 65 -2.42 -4.49 -13.15
CA ALA A 65 -2.75 -5.23 -11.93
C ALA A 65 -3.46 -4.32 -10.91
N GLY A 66 -2.96 -3.10 -10.73
CA GLY A 66 -3.59 -2.08 -9.88
C GLY A 66 -5.00 -1.75 -10.33
N ALA A 67 -5.23 -1.58 -11.64
CA ALA A 67 -6.56 -1.29 -12.18
C ALA A 67 -7.53 -2.46 -11.96
N ALA A 68 -7.05 -3.70 -12.14
CA ALA A 68 -7.85 -4.89 -11.86
C ALA A 68 -8.17 -5.01 -10.36
N PHE A 69 -7.25 -4.64 -9.46
CA PHE A 69 -7.52 -4.63 -8.03
C PHE A 69 -8.48 -3.51 -7.63
N ALA A 70 -8.26 -2.30 -8.15
CA ALA A 70 -9.08 -1.14 -7.84
C ALA A 70 -10.53 -1.33 -8.35
N ALA A 71 -10.73 -1.95 -9.51
CA ALA A 71 -12.05 -2.33 -10.02
C ALA A 71 -12.76 -3.42 -9.19
N ARG A 72 -12.05 -4.15 -8.32
CA ARG A 72 -12.67 -5.07 -7.34
C ARG A 72 -13.01 -4.36 -6.04
N ALA A 73 -12.28 -3.30 -5.71
CA ALA A 73 -12.53 -2.46 -4.56
C ALA A 73 -13.71 -1.51 -4.82
N ASP A 74 -13.86 -1.01 -6.04
CA ASP A 74 -15.02 -0.24 -6.52
C ASP A 74 -16.13 -1.22 -6.97
N ALA A 75 -16.96 -1.67 -6.04
CA ALA A 75 -17.94 -2.72 -6.28
C ALA A 75 -19.23 -2.18 -6.90
N ASP A 76 -19.58 -0.92 -6.60
CA ASP A 76 -20.74 -0.25 -7.18
C ASP A 76 -20.44 0.47 -8.51
N GLY A 77 -19.16 0.63 -8.86
CA GLY A 77 -18.70 1.18 -10.13
C GLY A 77 -18.79 2.70 -10.21
N ASP A 78 -18.83 3.40 -9.07
CA ASP A 78 -18.94 4.85 -9.02
C ASP A 78 -17.59 5.58 -9.27
N GLY A 79 -16.51 4.81 -9.41
CA GLY A 79 -15.16 5.33 -9.63
C GLY A 79 -14.42 5.68 -8.32
N ARG A 80 -14.93 5.24 -7.17
CA ARG A 80 -14.37 5.48 -5.85
C ARG A 80 -14.43 4.20 -5.02
N ALA A 81 -13.66 4.19 -3.94
CA ALA A 81 -13.71 3.12 -2.95
C ALA A 81 -14.21 3.72 -1.64
N SER A 82 -15.48 3.45 -1.32
CA SER A 82 -16.08 3.83 -0.06
C SER A 82 -15.53 2.98 1.10
N GLU A 83 -15.67 3.47 2.33
CA GLU A 83 -15.25 2.73 3.52
C GLU A 83 -15.91 1.34 3.62
N ASP A 84 -17.18 1.24 3.23
CA ASP A 84 -17.94 0.00 3.25
C ASP A 84 -17.39 -1.02 2.23
N GLU A 85 -16.98 -0.55 1.06
CA GLU A 85 -16.35 -1.39 0.04
C GLU A 85 -14.94 -1.83 0.41
N ILE A 86 -14.15 -0.94 1.02
CA ILE A 86 -12.84 -1.28 1.60
C ILE A 86 -13.04 -2.33 2.70
N GLN A 87 -14.06 -2.22 3.54
CA GLN A 87 -14.39 -3.27 4.51
C GLN A 87 -14.86 -4.57 3.85
N ALA A 88 -15.59 -4.49 2.74
CA ALA A 88 -16.06 -5.66 2.01
C ALA A 88 -14.90 -6.43 1.37
N ILE A 89 -13.97 -5.75 0.68
CA ILE A 89 -12.81 -6.41 0.06
C ILE A 89 -11.89 -7.03 1.12
N ARG A 90 -11.69 -6.35 2.27
CA ARG A 90 -10.98 -6.92 3.42
C ARG A 90 -11.60 -8.21 3.89
N ARG A 91 -12.93 -8.26 4.05
CA ARG A 91 -13.63 -9.46 4.52
C ARG A 91 -13.64 -10.59 3.49
N ALA A 92 -13.72 -10.26 2.21
CA ALA A 92 -13.79 -11.24 1.14
C ALA A 92 -12.46 -11.94 0.88
N GLU A 93 -11.35 -11.21 0.98
CA GLU A 93 -10.01 -11.70 0.62
C GLU A 93 -9.16 -12.11 1.83
N ALA A 94 -9.48 -11.62 3.04
CA ALA A 94 -8.75 -11.99 4.24
C ALA A 94 -9.03 -13.45 4.62
N GLY A 95 -8.13 -14.34 4.22
CA GLY A 95 -7.90 -15.59 4.94
C GLY A 95 -7.30 -15.30 6.32
N ALA A 96 -8.13 -15.01 7.31
CA ALA A 96 -7.81 -15.01 8.75
C ALA A 96 -6.40 -14.48 9.11
N GLY A 97 -6.17 -13.18 8.90
CA GLY A 97 -4.99 -12.48 9.40
C GLY A 97 -5.44 -11.19 10.06
N GLU A 98 -5.28 -11.11 11.38
CA GLU A 98 -5.66 -9.98 12.24
C GLU A 98 -4.71 -8.79 12.00
N LEU A 99 -4.78 -8.17 10.82
CA LEU A 99 -4.02 -6.95 10.53
C LEU A 99 -4.77 -5.76 11.14
N GLN A 100 -4.18 -5.24 12.21
CA GLN A 100 -4.58 -4.16 13.13
C GLN A 100 -4.79 -2.78 12.49
N ARG A 101 -4.95 -2.67 11.16
CA ARG A 101 -5.13 -1.38 10.49
C ARG A 101 -6.61 -0.99 10.44
N THR A 102 -6.85 0.24 10.87
CA THR A 102 -8.12 0.94 10.79
C THR A 102 -8.43 1.29 9.33
N ILE A 103 -9.71 1.44 9.01
CA ILE A 103 -10.12 1.88 7.66
C ILE A 103 -9.59 3.30 7.37
N GLU A 104 -9.52 4.15 8.39
CA GLU A 104 -8.98 5.51 8.29
C GLU A 104 -7.52 5.53 7.85
N GLU A 105 -6.68 4.61 8.33
CA GLU A 105 -5.29 4.47 7.87
C GLU A 105 -5.21 4.07 6.39
N LEU A 106 -6.04 3.11 5.97
CA LEU A 106 -6.08 2.64 4.58
C LEU A 106 -6.58 3.74 3.63
N VAL A 107 -7.56 4.52 4.07
CA VAL A 107 -8.08 5.69 3.34
C VAL A 107 -6.99 6.76 3.25
N SER A 108 -6.39 7.17 4.35
CA SER A 108 -5.32 8.18 4.38
C SER A 108 -4.08 7.80 3.57
N PHE A 109 -3.77 6.50 3.48
CA PHE A 109 -2.71 6.03 2.59
C PHE A 109 -3.01 6.34 1.12
N HIS A 110 -4.27 6.18 0.71
CA HIS A 110 -4.71 6.31 -0.68
C HIS A 110 -5.16 7.72 -1.06
N ASP A 111 -5.73 8.48 -0.15
CA ASP A 111 -6.18 9.85 -0.35
C ASP A 111 -4.96 10.81 -0.46
N VAL A 112 -4.49 11.05 -1.69
CA VAL A 112 -3.30 11.90 -1.95
C VAL A 112 -3.66 13.36 -1.85
N ASP A 113 -4.80 13.73 -2.45
CA ASP A 113 -5.21 15.11 -2.60
C ASP A 113 -5.95 15.64 -1.36
N ARG A 114 -6.24 14.75 -0.40
CA ARG A 114 -6.85 15.04 0.90
C ARG A 114 -8.27 15.58 0.74
N ASP A 115 -8.98 15.08 -0.26
CA ASP A 115 -10.37 15.41 -0.48
C ASP A 115 -11.33 14.54 0.36
N GLY A 116 -10.77 13.59 1.14
CA GLY A 116 -11.49 12.68 2.01
C GLY A 116 -12.10 11.48 1.28
N GLN A 117 -11.76 11.29 0.01
CA GLN A 117 -12.27 10.22 -0.83
C GLN A 117 -11.11 9.47 -1.47
N VAL A 118 -11.31 8.18 -1.73
CA VAL A 118 -10.31 7.35 -2.41
C VAL A 118 -10.83 7.03 -3.79
N THR A 119 -10.15 7.50 -4.81
CA THR A 119 -10.48 7.17 -6.20
C THR A 119 -9.81 5.86 -6.64
N VAL A 120 -10.41 5.16 -7.61
CA VAL A 120 -9.80 3.97 -8.25
C VAL A 120 -8.37 4.26 -8.72
N ARG A 121 -8.15 5.46 -9.26
CA ARG A 121 -6.86 5.92 -9.74
C ARG A 121 -5.81 6.04 -8.63
N GLU A 122 -6.21 6.47 -7.44
CA GLU A 122 -5.28 6.57 -6.32
C GLU A 122 -4.85 5.21 -5.81
N ILE A 123 -5.75 4.22 -5.83
CA ILE A 123 -5.44 2.81 -5.56
C ILE A 123 -4.47 2.27 -6.62
N GLU A 124 -4.74 2.53 -7.90
CA GLU A 124 -3.85 2.16 -9.00
C GLU A 124 -2.45 2.75 -8.85
N ASP A 125 -2.35 4.03 -8.51
CA ASP A 125 -1.08 4.73 -8.36
C ASP A 125 -0.29 4.22 -7.15
N SER A 126 -0.98 3.92 -6.03
CA SER A 126 -0.38 3.25 -4.86
C SER A 126 0.17 1.87 -5.21
N TRP A 127 -0.60 1.06 -5.96
CA TRP A 127 -0.18 -0.26 -6.43
C TRP A 127 1.03 -0.19 -7.35
N ALA A 128 0.99 0.71 -8.34
CA ALA A 128 2.08 0.91 -9.28
C ALA A 128 3.36 1.36 -8.58
N MET A 129 3.24 2.27 -7.62
CA MET A 129 4.35 2.75 -6.80
C MET A 129 5.04 1.59 -6.07
N PHE A 130 4.27 0.75 -5.37
CA PHE A 130 4.85 -0.36 -4.60
C PHE A 130 5.49 -1.42 -5.50
N ALA A 131 4.75 -1.91 -6.51
CA ALA A 131 5.23 -2.98 -7.38
C ALA A 131 6.51 -2.60 -8.13
N THR A 132 6.61 -1.35 -8.60
CA THR A 132 7.80 -0.86 -9.31
C THR A 132 8.97 -0.60 -8.36
N ALA A 133 8.72 -0.12 -7.13
CA ALA A 133 9.75 0.03 -6.11
C ALA A 133 10.35 -1.33 -5.73
N THR A 134 9.51 -2.33 -5.46
CA THR A 134 9.94 -3.70 -5.15
C THR A 134 10.74 -4.31 -6.30
N LEU A 135 10.34 -4.09 -7.55
CA LEU A 135 11.11 -4.55 -8.70
C LEU A 135 12.50 -3.91 -8.77
N ARG A 136 12.64 -2.61 -8.44
CA ARG A 136 13.95 -1.93 -8.41
C ARG A 136 14.86 -2.54 -7.35
N VAL A 137 14.34 -2.81 -6.16
CA VAL A 137 15.07 -3.50 -5.08
C VAL A 137 15.57 -4.86 -5.54
N GLN A 138 14.66 -5.69 -6.08
CA GLN A 138 15.02 -7.03 -6.56
C GLN A 138 16.08 -6.99 -7.66
N ARG A 139 16.02 -6.01 -8.58
CA ARG A 139 17.03 -5.85 -9.63
C ARG A 139 18.41 -5.52 -9.06
N ARG A 140 18.48 -4.61 -8.09
CA ARG A 140 19.75 -4.25 -7.43
C ARG A 140 20.33 -5.38 -6.59
N GLN A 141 19.49 -6.11 -5.85
CA GLN A 141 19.90 -7.32 -5.13
C GLN A 141 20.50 -8.37 -6.08
N ARG A 142 19.85 -8.62 -7.23
CA ARG A 142 20.39 -9.52 -8.26
C ARG A 142 21.69 -9.03 -8.88
N ALA A 143 21.91 -7.72 -8.93
CA ALA A 143 23.15 -7.10 -9.39
C ALA A 143 24.26 -7.08 -8.32
N GLY A 144 23.97 -7.45 -7.07
CA GLY A 144 24.92 -7.39 -5.95
C GLY A 144 25.22 -5.97 -5.47
N GLU A 145 24.34 -5.00 -5.76
CA GLU A 145 24.48 -3.59 -5.37
C GLU A 145 23.88 -3.29 -3.98
N LEU A 146 23.33 -4.31 -3.33
CA LEU A 146 22.60 -4.24 -2.06
C LEU A 146 22.81 -5.50 -1.22
#